data_AF-A0A1Y2HJJ5-F1
#
_entry.id   AF-A0A1Y2HJJ5-F1
#
_cell.length_a   1.000
_cell.length_b   1.000
_cell.length_c   1.000
_cell.angle_alpha   90.00
_cell.angle_beta   90.00
_cell.angle_gamma   90.00
#
_symmetry.space_group_name_H-M   'P 1'
#
loop_
_entity.id
_entity.type
_entity.pdbx_description
1 polymer ?
#
loop_
_entity_poly.entity_id
_entity_poly.type
_entity_poly.pdbx_seq_one_letter_code
_entity_poly.pdbx_strand_id
1 'polypeptide(L)'
;MTVEQARGVVPEVVRRWWVSECVRDDGLDVRAKRVLTFVVGVGNHSKAGQARLGPAVVKVVRGMGGRVVDESKARGQVMVVGLAEGAVV
;
A
#
# COMPACT_ATOMS: atom_id res chain seq x y z
N MET A 1 -8.39 1.16 -13.77
CA MET A 1 -7.72 0.03 -13.10
C MET A 1 -8.77 -0.76 -12.33
N THR A 2 -8.79 -2.09 -12.46
CA THR A 2 -9.65 -2.99 -11.69
C THR A 2 -8.98 -3.45 -10.40
N VAL A 3 -9.74 -4.04 -9.46
CA VAL A 3 -9.17 -4.64 -8.24
C VAL A 3 -8.23 -5.79 -8.55
N GLU A 4 -8.50 -6.59 -9.57
CA GLU A 4 -7.63 -7.69 -9.99
C GLU A 4 -6.30 -7.17 -10.54
N GLN A 5 -6.34 -6.14 -11.38
CA GLN A 5 -5.13 -5.45 -11.84
C GLN A 5 -4.33 -4.88 -10.67
N ALA A 6 -5.00 -4.27 -9.68
CA ALA A 6 -4.34 -3.76 -8.48
C ALA A 6 -3.67 -4.87 -7.66
N ARG A 7 -4.27 -6.06 -7.55
CA ARG A 7 -3.65 -7.21 -6.87
C ARG A 7 -2.37 -7.68 -7.55
N GLY A 8 -2.27 -7.56 -8.88
CA GLY A 8 -1.05 -7.88 -9.62
C GLY A 8 0.04 -6.81 -9.52
N VAL A 9 -0.35 -5.53 -9.51
CA VAL A 9 0.61 -4.41 -9.59
C VAL A 9 1.11 -3.93 -8.23
N VAL A 10 0.23 -3.86 -7.23
CA VAL A 10 0.56 -3.30 -5.90
C VAL A 10 1.77 -3.99 -5.25
N PRO A 11 1.91 -5.33 -5.26
CA PRO A 11 3.06 -5.98 -4.64
C PRO A 11 4.40 -5.56 -5.24
N GLU A 12 4.47 -5.48 -6.57
CA GLU A 12 5.70 -5.10 -7.28
C GLU A 12 6.05 -3.62 -7.01
N VAL A 13 5.06 -2.74 -6.96
CA VAL A 13 5.27 -1.32 -6.62
C VAL A 13 5.80 -1.18 -5.19
N VAL A 14 5.20 -1.89 -4.23
CA VAL A 14 5.63 -1.87 -2.82
C VAL A 14 7.05 -2.41 -2.68
N ARG A 15 7.38 -3.51 -3.37
CA ARG A 15 8.73 -4.08 -3.38
C ARG A 15 9.76 -3.08 -3.90
N ARG A 16 9.51 -2.48 -5.07
CA ARG A 16 10.44 -1.52 -5.67
C ARG A 16 10.68 -0.32 -4.76
N TRP A 17 9.59 0.24 -4.23
CA TRP A 17 9.65 1.32 -3.27
C TRP A 17 10.45 0.95 -2.02
N TRP A 18 10.21 -0.24 -1.48
CA TRP A 18 10.92 -0.72 -0.29
C TRP A 18 12.43 -0.83 -0.54
N VAL A 19 12.83 -1.41 -1.66
CA VAL A 19 14.23 -1.53 -2.07
C VAL A 19 14.89 -0.17 -2.28
N SER A 20 14.17 0.81 -2.84
CA SER A 20 14.75 2.14 -3.14
C SER A 20 14.79 3.08 -1.94
N GLU A 21 13.82 3.02 -1.04
CA GLU A 21 13.58 4.04 -0.01
C GLU A 21 13.89 3.57 1.42
N CYS A 22 14.26 2.29 1.62
CA CYS A 22 14.68 1.79 2.93
C CYS A 22 16.19 1.75 3.03
N VAL A 23 16.71 2.54 3.96
CA VAL A 23 18.09 2.40 4.41
C VAL A 23 18.11 1.39 5.54
N ARG A 24 18.81 0.27 5.29
CA ARG A 24 19.27 -0.62 6.35
C ARG A 24 20.36 0.12 7.11
N ASP A 25 20.01 0.86 8.17
CA ASP A 25 21.08 1.48 8.97
C ASP A 25 21.77 0.44 9.85
N ASP A 26 21.06 -0.58 10.35
CA ASP A 26 21.62 -1.43 11.42
C ASP A 26 20.71 -2.60 11.83
N GLY A 27 19.69 -2.90 11.01
CA GLY A 27 18.88 -4.12 11.16
C GLY A 27 17.77 -4.07 12.22
N LEU A 28 17.45 -2.91 12.80
CA LEU A 28 16.46 -2.84 13.91
C LEU A 28 15.29 -1.86 13.72
N ASP A 29 15.34 -0.87 12.81
CA ASP A 29 14.17 -0.01 12.56
C ASP A 29 14.04 0.30 11.06
N VAL A 30 13.25 -0.50 10.34
CA VAL A 30 13.05 -0.30 8.90
C VAL A 30 11.94 0.73 8.67
N ARG A 31 12.30 2.00 8.87
CA ARG A 31 11.45 3.13 8.50
C ARG A 31 11.78 3.56 7.07
N ALA A 32 10.75 3.64 6.23
CA ALA A 32 10.95 4.16 4.88
C ALA A 32 11.31 5.65 4.94
N LYS A 33 12.34 6.07 4.20
CA LYS A 33 12.73 7.48 4.09
C LYS A 33 11.64 8.35 3.47
N ARG A 34 10.81 7.74 2.61
CA ARG A 34 9.68 8.39 1.95
C ARG A 34 8.46 7.47 1.99
N VAL A 35 7.31 8.06 2.29
CA VAL A 35 6.01 7.38 2.28
C VAL A 35 5.60 7.06 0.84
N LEU A 36 5.12 5.84 0.58
CA LEU A 36 4.52 5.47 -0.68
C LEU A 36 3.01 5.75 -0.65
N THR A 37 2.53 6.59 -1.57
CA THR A 37 1.10 6.94 -1.63
C THR A 37 0.44 6.36 -2.87
N PHE A 38 -0.58 5.53 -2.66
CA PHE A 38 -1.50 5.09 -3.71
C PHE A 38 -2.71 6.01 -3.77
N VAL A 39 -2.99 6.57 -4.94
CA VAL A 39 -4.23 7.32 -5.21
C VAL A 39 -5.30 6.31 -5.68
N VAL A 40 -6.33 6.12 -4.87
CA VAL A 40 -7.39 5.11 -5.08
C VAL A 40 -8.76 5.75 -5.36
N GLY A 41 -8.84 7.08 -5.34
CA GLY A 41 -10.06 7.86 -5.55
C GLY A 41 -10.95 7.97 -4.31
N VAL A 42 -11.74 9.04 -4.24
CA VAL A 42 -12.70 9.28 -3.14
C VAL A 42 -14.04 8.65 -3.54
N GLY A 43 -14.29 7.43 -3.07
CA GLY A 43 -15.52 6.69 -3.42
C GLY A 43 -16.34 6.33 -2.19
N ASN A 44 -17.45 7.05 -1.96
CA ASN A 44 -18.38 6.75 -0.86
C ASN A 44 -19.45 5.70 -1.22
N HIS A 45 -19.64 5.39 -2.51
CA HIS A 45 -20.58 4.35 -2.96
C HIS A 45 -19.98 3.48 -4.06
N SER A 46 -20.13 2.16 -3.92
CA SER A 46 -19.99 1.22 -5.01
C SER A 46 -21.16 1.42 -5.98
N LYS A 47 -20.94 2.06 -7.12
CA LYS A 47 -21.88 1.91 -8.23
C LYS A 47 -21.70 0.49 -8.78
N ALA A 48 -22.77 -0.31 -8.72
CA ALA A 48 -22.88 -1.60 -9.41
C ALA A 48 -21.83 -2.68 -9.07
N GLY A 49 -21.51 -2.89 -7.79
CA GLY A 49 -20.71 -4.07 -7.38
C GLY A 49 -19.22 -4.02 -7.74
N GLN A 50 -18.70 -2.90 -8.26
CA GLN A 50 -17.26 -2.70 -8.41
C GLN A 50 -16.59 -2.65 -7.04
N ALA A 51 -15.73 -3.62 -6.77
CA ALA A 51 -14.94 -3.70 -5.56
C ALA A 51 -14.11 -2.41 -5.36
N ARG A 52 -14.13 -1.88 -4.13
CA ARG A 52 -13.45 -0.62 -3.78
C ARG A 52 -11.93 -0.82 -3.89
N LEU A 53 -11.28 -0.01 -4.71
CA LEU A 53 -9.84 -0.09 -4.95
C LEU A 53 -9.03 0.15 -3.67
N GLY A 54 -9.43 1.12 -2.83
CA GLY A 54 -8.78 1.39 -1.53
C GLY A 54 -8.64 0.17 -0.63
N PRO A 55 -9.76 -0.47 -0.21
CA PRO A 55 -9.73 -1.71 0.57
C PRO A 55 -8.93 -2.85 -0.07
N ALA A 56 -8.93 -2.98 -1.40
CA ALA A 56 -8.13 -3.98 -2.08
C ALA A 56 -6.62 -3.71 -1.93
N VAL A 57 -6.19 -2.46 -2.14
CA VAL A 57 -4.80 -2.04 -1.94
C VAL A 57 -4.38 -2.25 -0.48
N VAL A 58 -5.20 -1.80 0.48
CA VAL A 58 -4.94 -1.98 1.92
C VAL A 58 -4.77 -3.47 2.27
N LYS A 59 -5.64 -4.34 1.76
CA LYS A 59 -5.57 -5.79 2.02
C LYS A 59 -4.27 -6.39 1.47
N VAL A 60 -3.88 -6.03 0.24
CA VAL A 60 -2.65 -6.54 -0.38
C VAL A 60 -1.43 -6.08 0.41
N VAL A 61 -1.32 -4.78 0.70
CA VAL A 61 -0.17 -4.22 1.42
C VAL A 61 -0.05 -4.82 2.82
N ARG A 62 -1.16 -4.98 3.55
CA ARG A 62 -1.16 -5.64 4.87
C ARG A 62 -0.77 -7.11 4.77
N GLY A 63 -1.19 -7.82 3.71
CA GLY A 63 -0.79 -9.21 3.46
C GLY A 63 0.71 -9.39 3.24
N MET A 64 1.41 -8.34 2.79
CA MET A 64 2.86 -8.29 2.67
C MET A 64 3.56 -7.86 3.98
N GLY A 65 2.81 -7.65 5.07
CA GLY A 65 3.36 -7.10 6.32
C GLY A 65 3.51 -5.57 6.32
N GLY A 66 2.89 -4.86 5.38
CA GLY A 66 2.98 -3.41 5.29
C GLY A 66 2.13 -2.65 6.30
N ARG A 67 2.71 -1.56 6.84
CA ARG A 67 2.05 -0.58 7.71
C ARG A 67 1.41 0.50 6.85
N VAL A 68 0.11 0.74 7.07
CA VAL A 68 -0.71 1.56 6.18
C VAL A 68 -1.51 2.60 6.96
N VAL A 69 -1.50 3.84 6.48
CA VAL A 69 -2.45 4.89 6.84
C VAL A 69 -3.49 4.98 5.73
N ASP A 70 -4.75 4.66 6.06
CA ASP A 70 -5.86 4.64 5.10
C ASP A 70 -6.66 5.95 5.18
N GLU A 71 -6.40 6.86 4.23
CA GLU A 71 -7.17 8.08 4.02
C GLU A 71 -8.10 7.95 2.80
N SER A 72 -8.40 6.74 2.34
CA SER A 72 -9.14 6.51 1.08
C SER A 72 -10.54 7.12 1.12
N LYS A 73 -11.16 7.20 2.30
CA LYS A 73 -12.49 7.80 2.48
C LYS A 73 -12.46 9.33 2.49
N ALA A 74 -11.40 9.94 3.00
CA ALA A 74 -11.31 11.39 3.17
C ALA A 74 -10.59 12.07 1.99
N ARG A 75 -9.53 11.45 1.47
CA ARG A 75 -8.65 12.01 0.45
C ARG A 75 -8.43 11.09 -0.75
N GLY A 76 -8.98 9.89 -0.74
CA GLY A 76 -8.80 8.94 -1.83
C GLY A 76 -7.38 8.40 -1.92
N GLN A 77 -6.69 8.31 -0.77
CA GLN A 77 -5.29 7.93 -0.68
C GLN A 77 -5.07 6.78 0.31
N VAL A 78 -4.15 5.89 -0.02
CA VAL A 78 -3.65 4.85 0.88
C VAL A 78 -2.13 5.03 0.96
N MET A 79 -1.63 5.32 2.15
CA MET A 79 -0.20 5.57 2.37
C MET A 79 0.46 4.36 3.02
N VAL A 80 1.55 3.88 2.46
CA VAL A 80 2.41 2.83 3.02
C VAL A 80 3.60 3.52 3.68
N VAL A 81 3.71 3.36 5.00
CA VAL A 81 4.69 4.08 5.83
C VAL A 81 5.85 3.20 6.28
N GLY A 82 5.76 1.90 6.04
CA GLY A 82 6.83 0.95 6.31
C GLY A 82 6.36 -0.49 6.09
N LEU A 83 7.29 -1.44 6.21
CA LEU A 83 6.99 -2.86 6.30
C LEU A 83 7.43 -3.40 7.67
N ALA A 84 6.77 -4.45 8.14
CA ALA A 84 7.18 -5.15 9.33
C ALA A 84 8.53 -5.84 9.13
N GLU A 85 9.23 -6.07 10.23
CA GLU A 85 10.42 -6.90 10.24
C GLU A 85 10.05 -8.32 9.76
N GLY A 86 10.80 -8.86 8.79
CA GLY A 86 10.49 -10.14 8.15
C GLY A 86 9.38 -10.11 7.10
N ALA A 87 8.92 -8.92 6.68
CA ALA A 87 8.03 -8.79 5.53
C ALA A 87 8.59 -9.49 4.29
N VAL A 88 7.76 -10.32 3.64
CA VAL A 88 8.11 -10.98 2.38
C VAL A 88 7.83 -9.99 1.26
N VAL A 89 8.88 -9.28 0.85
CA VAL A 89 8.84 -8.31 -0.26
C VAL A 89 9.49 -8.89 -1.48
#